data_AF-A0A6M0F3Q1-F1
#
_entry.id   AF-A0A6M0F3Q1-F1
#
_cell.length_a   1.000
_cell.length_b   1.000
_cell.length_c   1.000
_cell.angle_alpha   90.00
_cell.angle_beta   90.00
_cell.angle_gamma   90.00
#
_symmetry.space_group_name_H-M   'P 1'
#
loop_
_entity.id
_entity.type
_entity.pdbx_description
1 polymer ?
#
loop_
_entity_poly.entity_id
_entity_poly.type
_entity_poly.pdbx_seq_one_letter_code
_entity_poly.pdbx_strand_id
1 'polypeptide(L)'
;MAIVELDVNGGKITIEIDGDEAPFTAGNFVELVNRGFYNRLVFHRVVRDPQPFVVQGGDPQSRDPGFPINALGTGGYIDPSTNQERTIPLEIRPGNADAPLYHQTFTQAGITSRPVLNHQRGAVAMARSQSPDSASSQFYIALGDLSFLDGNYAVFGYVTDGMDVVDGIRQGDRITSARVTDGIDHLKVP
;
A
#
# COMPACT_ATOMS: atom_id res chain seq x y z
N MET A 1 -4.37 6.13 13.87
CA MET A 1 -3.06 5.41 13.80
C MET A 1 -3.16 3.92 14.11
N ALA A 2 -2.37 3.09 13.41
CA ALA A 2 -2.14 1.67 13.71
C ALA A 2 -0.68 1.27 13.39
N ILE A 3 -0.18 0.19 14.00
CA ILE A 3 1.14 -0.38 13.69
C ILE A 3 0.97 -1.75 13.04
N VAL A 4 1.64 -1.96 11.91
CA VAL A 4 1.67 -3.23 11.18
C VAL A 4 3.10 -3.76 11.14
N GLU A 5 3.27 -5.04 11.49
CA GLU A 5 4.52 -5.77 11.31
C GLU A 5 4.38 -6.74 10.13
N LEU A 6 5.29 -6.63 9.15
CA LEU A 6 5.47 -7.63 8.10
C LEU A 6 6.71 -8.48 8.40
N ASP A 7 6.56 -9.80 8.32
CA ASP A 7 7.68 -10.74 8.27
C ASP A 7 7.93 -11.10 6.81
N VAL A 8 9.10 -10.73 6.29
CA VAL A 8 9.54 -11.05 4.93
C VAL A 8 10.81 -11.89 5.04
N ASN A 9 10.70 -13.17 4.71
CA ASN A 9 11.81 -14.15 4.80
C ASN A 9 12.54 -14.15 6.17
N GLY A 10 11.83 -13.92 7.28
CA GLY A 10 12.40 -13.87 8.64
C GLY A 10 12.96 -12.51 9.06
N GLY A 11 12.96 -11.51 8.16
CA GLY A 11 13.22 -10.12 8.49
C GLY A 11 11.91 -9.39 8.83
N LYS A 12 11.93 -8.55 9.87
CA LYS A 12 10.77 -7.78 10.30
C LYS A 12 10.79 -6.36 9.71
N ILE A 13 9.63 -5.89 9.27
CA ILE A 13 9.41 -4.52 8.80
C ILE A 13 8.25 -3.96 9.64
N THR A 14 8.48 -2.86 10.33
CA THR A 14 7.45 -2.15 11.10
C THR A 14 6.96 -0.95 10.31
N ILE A 15 5.64 -0.84 10.16
CA ILE A 15 4.97 0.19 9.40
C ILE A 15 3.99 0.91 10.31
N GLU A 16 4.12 2.23 10.39
CA GLU A 16 3.11 3.10 10.99
C GLU A 16 2.07 3.48 9.93
N ILE A 17 0.80 3.25 10.24
CA ILE A 17 -0.33 3.42 9.32
C ILE A 17 -1.19 4.61 9.75
N ASP A 18 -1.24 5.61 8.88
CA ASP A 18 -1.92 6.88 9.10
C ASP A 18 -3.34 6.89 8.54
N GLY A 19 -4.27 6.47 9.40
CA GLY A 19 -5.70 6.53 9.14
C GLY A 19 -6.36 7.87 9.47
N ASP A 20 -5.62 8.85 10.01
CA ASP A 20 -6.16 10.18 10.27
C ASP A 20 -6.13 11.00 8.97
N GLU A 21 -5.06 10.84 8.20
CA GLU A 21 -4.86 11.52 6.91
C GLU A 21 -5.35 10.70 5.69
N ALA A 22 -5.40 9.36 5.81
CA ALA A 22 -5.88 8.46 4.75
C ALA A 22 -6.84 7.35 5.28
N PRO A 23 -7.99 7.70 5.88
CA PRO A 23 -8.86 6.74 6.57
C PRO A 23 -9.35 5.56 5.73
N PHE A 24 -9.75 5.77 4.46
CA PHE A 24 -10.24 4.66 3.62
C PHE A 24 -9.10 3.73 3.19
N THR A 25 -7.96 4.30 2.81
CA THR A 25 -6.80 3.56 2.32
C THR A 25 -6.13 2.78 3.45
N ALA A 26 -5.86 3.46 4.56
CA ALA A 26 -5.33 2.86 5.78
C ALA A 26 -6.26 1.80 6.34
N GLY A 27 -7.57 2.11 6.45
CA GLY A 27 -8.58 1.18 6.96
C GLY A 27 -8.66 -0.10 6.14
N ASN A 28 -8.67 0.02 4.81
CA ASN A 28 -8.65 -1.14 3.90
C ASN A 28 -7.39 -1.99 4.09
N PHE A 29 -6.20 -1.38 4.18
CA PHE A 29 -4.96 -2.12 4.39
C PHE A 29 -4.94 -2.86 5.74
N VAL A 30 -5.26 -2.17 6.83
CA VAL A 30 -5.28 -2.73 8.20
C VAL A 30 -6.31 -3.86 8.31
N GLU A 31 -7.48 -3.70 7.72
CA GLU A 31 -8.52 -4.73 7.68
C GLU A 31 -8.04 -6.00 6.96
N LEU A 32 -7.39 -5.86 5.80
CA LEU A 32 -6.83 -6.99 5.06
C LEU A 32 -5.68 -7.66 5.81
N VAL A 33 -4.83 -6.89 6.52
CA VAL A 33 -3.81 -7.45 7.43
C VAL A 33 -4.49 -8.27 8.54
N ASN A 34 -5.51 -7.73 9.19
CA ASN A 34 -6.22 -8.40 10.29
C ASN A 34 -6.92 -9.70 9.84
N ARG A 35 -7.38 -9.76 8.59
CA ARG A 35 -7.91 -10.99 7.96
C ARG A 35 -6.83 -12.01 7.58
N GLY A 36 -5.55 -11.67 7.74
CA GLY A 36 -4.43 -12.49 7.27
C GLY A 36 -4.33 -12.58 5.75
N PHE A 37 -4.96 -11.65 5.01
CA PHE A 37 -5.01 -11.67 3.54
C PHE A 37 -3.61 -11.66 2.92
N TYR A 38 -2.72 -10.82 3.45
CA TYR A 38 -1.36 -10.66 2.93
C TYR A 38 -0.43 -11.83 3.23
N ASN A 39 -0.83 -12.74 4.13
CA ASN A 39 -0.01 -13.90 4.46
C ASN A 39 0.23 -14.74 3.21
N ARG A 40 1.49 -15.06 3.00
CA ARG A 40 2.02 -15.80 1.86
C ARG A 40 1.88 -15.08 0.52
N LEU A 41 1.53 -13.80 0.45
CA LEU A 41 1.63 -13.06 -0.83
C LEU A 41 3.08 -12.67 -1.11
N VAL A 42 3.42 -12.40 -2.37
CA VAL A 42 4.79 -12.06 -2.78
C VAL A 42 4.94 -10.59 -3.15
N PHE A 43 6.16 -10.08 -3.00
CA PHE A 43 6.61 -8.87 -3.69
C PHE A 43 6.88 -9.23 -5.16
N HIS A 44 5.91 -9.02 -6.03
CA HIS A 44 5.95 -9.45 -7.42
C HIS A 44 6.66 -8.44 -8.34
N ARG A 45 6.87 -7.20 -7.87
CA ARG A 45 7.56 -6.17 -8.65
C ARG A 45 8.55 -5.42 -7.77
N VAL A 46 9.83 -5.48 -8.14
CA VAL A 46 10.93 -4.79 -7.47
C VAL A 46 11.69 -4.01 -8.52
N VAL A 47 11.78 -2.68 -8.37
CA VAL A 47 12.42 -1.78 -9.34
C VAL A 47 13.49 -0.96 -8.64
N ARG A 48 14.75 -1.19 -9.02
CA ARG A 48 15.93 -0.52 -8.43
C ARG A 48 16.74 0.29 -9.43
N ASP A 49 16.57 -0.01 -10.72
CA ASP A 49 17.32 0.61 -11.82
C ASP A 49 16.35 1.33 -12.78
N PRO A 50 16.73 2.47 -13.36
CA PRO A 50 18.02 3.17 -13.19
C PRO A 50 18.16 3.93 -11.85
N GLN A 51 17.09 4.05 -11.08
CA GLN A 51 17.10 4.60 -9.72
C GLN A 51 16.15 3.78 -8.82
N PRO A 52 16.42 3.70 -7.51
CA PRO A 52 15.54 3.03 -6.57
C PRO A 52 14.12 3.58 -6.67
N PHE A 53 13.17 2.71 -7.01
CA PHE A 53 11.78 3.08 -7.18
C PHE A 53 10.94 2.44 -6.08
N VAL A 54 10.46 1.22 -6.27
CA VAL A 54 9.54 0.58 -5.31
C VAL A 54 9.76 -0.92 -5.20
N VAL A 55 9.32 -1.46 -4.06
CA VAL A 55 8.96 -2.88 -3.92
C VAL A 55 7.44 -2.97 -3.76
N GLN A 56 6.78 -3.74 -4.62
CA GLN A 56 5.32 -3.82 -4.72
C GLN A 56 4.86 -5.26 -4.50
N GLY A 57 3.83 -5.41 -3.66
CA GLY A 57 3.22 -6.68 -3.26
C GLY A 57 1.70 -6.58 -3.13
N GLY A 58 1.09 -7.61 -2.55
CA GLY A 58 -0.35 -7.61 -2.24
C GLY A 58 -1.28 -8.10 -3.34
N ASP A 59 -0.75 -8.71 -4.41
CA ASP A 59 -1.58 -9.39 -5.43
C ASP A 59 -1.98 -10.79 -4.93
N PRO A 60 -3.28 -11.09 -4.76
CA PRO A 60 -3.74 -12.39 -4.27
C PRO A 60 -3.47 -13.56 -5.21
N GLN A 61 -3.26 -13.34 -6.51
CA GLN A 61 -2.93 -14.39 -7.47
C GLN A 61 -1.59 -15.04 -7.12
N SER A 62 -0.67 -14.26 -6.51
CA SER A 62 0.65 -14.76 -6.07
C SER A 62 0.60 -15.79 -4.93
N ARG A 63 -0.59 -16.02 -4.35
CA ARG A 63 -0.82 -17.08 -3.39
C ARG A 63 -0.62 -18.45 -4.01
N ASP A 64 -0.96 -18.62 -5.29
CA ASP A 64 -0.63 -19.80 -6.08
C ASP A 64 0.82 -19.69 -6.60
N PRO A 65 1.75 -20.55 -6.13
CA PRO A 65 3.13 -20.54 -6.62
C PRO A 65 3.27 -20.89 -8.11
N GLY A 66 2.25 -21.50 -8.72
CA GLY A 66 2.20 -21.80 -10.14
C GLY A 66 1.68 -20.65 -11.01
N PHE A 67 1.17 -19.57 -10.41
CA PHE A 67 0.67 -18.44 -11.16
C PHE A 67 1.82 -17.70 -11.89
N PRO A 68 1.70 -17.42 -13.20
CA PRO A 68 2.78 -16.78 -13.95
C PRO A 68 3.17 -15.42 -13.38
N ILE A 69 4.46 -15.23 -13.03
CA ILE A 69 4.97 -13.99 -12.43
C ILE A 69 4.69 -12.76 -13.30
N ASN A 70 4.70 -12.93 -14.63
CA ASN A 70 4.45 -11.86 -15.61
C ASN A 70 2.97 -11.48 -15.74
N ALA A 71 2.05 -12.26 -15.15
CA ALA A 71 0.62 -11.95 -15.08
C ALA A 71 0.20 -11.32 -13.75
N LEU A 72 1.10 -11.28 -12.75
CA LEU A 72 0.88 -10.61 -11.48
C LEU A 72 0.85 -9.08 -11.67
N GLY A 73 0.25 -8.41 -10.69
CA GLY A 73 -0.05 -6.98 -10.73
C GLY A 73 -1.47 -6.69 -11.17
N THR A 74 -2.30 -7.71 -11.41
CA THR A 74 -3.68 -7.56 -11.94
C THR A 74 -4.77 -7.98 -10.96
N GLY A 75 -4.43 -8.65 -9.86
CA GLY A 75 -5.40 -9.09 -8.86
C GLY A 75 -5.71 -8.04 -7.80
N GLY A 76 -6.92 -8.13 -7.26
CA GLY A 76 -7.39 -7.38 -6.08
C GLY A 76 -8.16 -8.26 -5.11
N TYR A 77 -8.50 -7.71 -3.95
CA TYR A 77 -9.26 -8.43 -2.94
C TYR A 77 -10.70 -8.68 -3.41
N ILE A 78 -11.12 -9.94 -3.44
CA ILE A 78 -12.51 -10.33 -3.69
C ILE A 78 -13.26 -10.37 -2.36
N ASP A 79 -14.30 -9.56 -2.24
CA ASP A 79 -15.17 -9.57 -1.07
C ASP A 79 -16.02 -10.85 -1.08
N PRO A 80 -15.94 -11.70 -0.04
CA PRO A 80 -16.66 -12.97 0.00
C PRO A 80 -18.19 -12.80 0.08
N SER A 81 -18.69 -11.64 0.50
CA SER A 81 -20.12 -11.37 0.59
C SER A 81 -20.76 -11.04 -0.76
N THR A 82 -20.02 -10.38 -1.65
CA THR A 82 -20.50 -9.96 -2.97
C THR A 82 -19.93 -10.79 -4.11
N ASN A 83 -18.84 -11.53 -3.85
CA ASN A 83 -18.03 -12.21 -4.85
C ASN A 83 -17.53 -11.26 -5.96
N GLN A 84 -17.28 -10.00 -5.58
CA GLN A 84 -16.75 -8.96 -6.47
C GLN A 84 -15.45 -8.40 -5.90
N GLU A 85 -14.61 -7.87 -6.79
CA GLU A 85 -13.43 -7.13 -6.35
C GLU A 85 -13.87 -5.88 -5.59
N ARG A 86 -13.32 -5.70 -4.39
CA ARG A 86 -13.50 -4.47 -3.61
C ARG A 86 -12.45 -3.47 -4.04
N THR A 87 -12.90 -2.33 -4.56
CA THR A 87 -12.03 -1.18 -4.82
C THR A 87 -12.30 -0.05 -3.82
N ILE A 88 -11.30 0.80 -3.62
CA ILE A 88 -11.38 2.01 -2.81
C ILE A 88 -11.04 3.23 -3.67
N PRO A 89 -11.59 4.41 -3.34
CA PRO A 89 -11.29 5.63 -4.08
C PRO A 89 -9.84 6.07 -3.83
N LEU A 90 -9.29 6.83 -4.79
CA LEU A 90 -8.08 7.60 -4.50
C LEU A 90 -8.38 8.60 -3.39
N GLU A 91 -7.55 8.63 -2.35
CA GLU A 91 -7.69 9.47 -1.17
C GLU A 91 -6.35 10.16 -0.89
N ILE A 92 -6.31 11.48 -1.08
CA ILE A 92 -5.08 12.28 -0.95
C ILE A 92 -5.40 13.64 -0.37
N ARG A 93 -4.80 14.00 0.77
CA ARG A 93 -5.02 15.32 1.38
C ARG A 93 -3.99 16.35 0.93
N PRO A 94 -4.41 17.48 0.31
CA PRO A 94 -3.52 18.61 0.07
C PRO A 94 -3.02 19.20 1.39
N GLY A 95 -1.73 19.58 1.45
CA GLY A 95 -1.11 20.10 2.67
C GLY A 95 -1.69 21.41 3.20
N ASN A 96 -2.49 22.10 2.39
CA ASN A 96 -3.19 23.34 2.75
C ASN A 96 -4.71 23.15 2.88
N ALA A 97 -5.21 21.91 2.90
CA ALA A 97 -6.62 21.58 3.05
C ALA A 97 -6.89 20.94 4.42
N ASP A 98 -8.13 21.07 4.88
CA ASP A 98 -8.60 20.48 6.14
C ASP A 98 -9.10 19.04 5.98
N ALA A 99 -9.30 18.58 4.73
CA ALA A 99 -9.86 17.26 4.44
C ALA A 99 -9.22 16.62 3.19
N PRO A 100 -9.23 15.27 3.08
CA PRO A 100 -8.78 14.56 1.90
C PRO A 100 -9.61 14.89 0.65
N LEU A 101 -8.94 14.92 -0.50
CA LEU A 101 -9.56 14.87 -1.81
C LEU A 101 -9.79 13.41 -2.20
N TYR A 102 -10.96 13.14 -2.79
CA TYR A 102 -11.33 11.81 -3.26
C TYR A 102 -11.49 11.76 -4.78
N HIS A 103 -11.37 10.55 -5.35
CA HIS A 103 -11.75 10.21 -6.74
C HIS A 103 -10.93 10.84 -7.87
N GLN A 104 -9.97 11.70 -7.56
CA GLN A 104 -9.20 12.40 -8.58
C GLN A 104 -7.82 12.80 -8.07
N THR A 105 -6.87 12.95 -9.00
CA THR A 105 -5.51 13.42 -8.70
C THR A 105 -5.49 14.92 -8.44
N PHE A 106 -4.42 15.42 -7.83
CA PHE A 106 -4.21 16.85 -7.66
C PHE A 106 -4.20 17.60 -8.99
N THR A 107 -3.57 17.02 -10.01
CA THR A 107 -3.56 17.58 -11.37
C THR A 107 -4.97 17.74 -11.92
N GLN A 108 -5.84 16.73 -11.76
CA GLN A 108 -7.24 16.80 -12.19
C GLN A 108 -8.03 17.88 -11.42
N ALA A 109 -7.68 18.09 -10.15
CA ALA A 109 -8.29 19.08 -9.27
C ALA A 109 -7.72 20.51 -9.40
N GLY A 110 -6.66 20.72 -10.19
CA GLY A 110 -5.95 22.00 -10.26
C GLY A 110 -5.18 22.36 -8.99
N ILE A 111 -4.81 21.37 -8.18
CA ILE A 111 -4.09 21.55 -6.91
C ILE A 111 -2.58 21.48 -7.16
N THR A 112 -1.84 22.43 -6.57
CA THR A 112 -0.38 22.56 -6.72
C THR A 112 0.39 22.42 -5.42
N SER A 113 -0.29 22.34 -4.27
CA SER A 113 0.33 22.05 -2.99
C SER A 113 0.82 20.60 -2.92
N ARG A 114 1.80 20.34 -2.06
CA ARG A 114 2.23 18.97 -1.73
C ARG A 114 1.16 18.29 -0.87
N PRO A 115 0.99 16.97 -0.96
CA PRO A 115 0.12 16.24 -0.05
C PRO A 115 0.70 16.26 1.38
N VAL A 116 -0.17 16.05 2.38
CA VAL A 116 0.26 15.86 3.78
C VAL A 116 1.14 14.62 3.89
N LEU A 117 0.67 13.49 3.34
CA LEU A 117 1.44 12.26 3.21
C LEU A 117 2.12 12.22 1.84
N ASN A 118 3.45 12.36 1.82
CA ASN A 118 4.26 12.43 0.62
C ASN A 118 5.18 11.20 0.44
N HIS A 119 5.62 10.96 -0.80
CA HIS A 119 6.48 9.84 -1.16
C HIS A 119 7.96 10.11 -0.85
N GLN A 120 8.29 10.19 0.44
CA GLN A 120 9.67 10.04 0.90
C GLN A 120 10.08 8.57 0.91
N ARG A 121 11.38 8.29 0.98
CA ARG A 121 11.88 6.92 1.19
C ARG A 121 11.18 6.27 2.39
N GLY A 122 10.73 5.03 2.21
CA GLY A 122 9.97 4.27 3.21
C GLY A 122 8.46 4.57 3.22
N ALA A 123 7.97 5.48 2.39
CA ALA A 123 6.53 5.68 2.21
C ALA A 123 5.85 4.40 1.74
N VAL A 124 4.70 4.09 2.33
CA VAL A 124 3.84 2.97 1.95
C VAL A 124 2.59 3.54 1.29
N ALA A 125 2.36 3.14 0.04
CA ALA A 125 1.30 3.69 -0.79
C ALA A 125 0.54 2.60 -1.55
N MET A 126 -0.70 2.90 -1.88
CA MET A 126 -1.59 1.94 -2.53
C MET A 126 -1.38 1.94 -4.05
N ALA A 127 -1.17 0.76 -4.62
CA ALA A 127 -1.11 0.59 -6.07
C ALA A 127 -2.52 0.62 -6.66
N ARG A 128 -2.63 1.11 -7.89
CA ARG A 128 -3.89 1.18 -8.63
C ARG A 128 -3.65 1.08 -10.13
N SER A 129 -4.72 0.80 -10.87
CA SER A 129 -4.73 0.95 -12.33
C SER A 129 -4.93 2.42 -12.73
N GLN A 130 -5.24 2.69 -14.00
CA GLN A 130 -5.43 4.06 -14.51
C GLN A 130 -6.55 4.82 -13.78
N SER A 131 -7.64 4.14 -13.43
CA SER A 131 -8.74 4.76 -12.69
C SER A 131 -8.28 5.16 -11.27
N PRO A 132 -8.58 6.39 -10.81
CA PRO A 132 -8.36 6.78 -9.42
C PRO A 132 -9.00 5.81 -8.42
N ASP A 133 -10.16 5.24 -8.76
CA ASP A 133 -10.96 4.40 -7.86
C ASP A 133 -10.75 2.89 -8.08
N SER A 134 -9.52 2.51 -8.43
CA SER A 134 -9.16 1.12 -8.72
C SER A 134 -8.13 0.53 -7.78
N ALA A 135 -7.77 1.25 -6.72
CA ALA A 135 -6.98 0.66 -5.65
C ALA A 135 -7.78 -0.46 -4.98
N SER A 136 -7.12 -1.56 -4.63
CA SER A 136 -7.74 -2.69 -3.93
C SER A 136 -6.82 -3.20 -2.83
N SER A 137 -6.03 -4.23 -3.09
CA SER A 137 -5.16 -4.84 -2.07
C SER A 137 -3.66 -4.62 -2.29
N GLN A 138 -3.24 -4.25 -3.49
CA GLN A 138 -1.83 -4.12 -3.82
C GLN A 138 -1.24 -2.82 -3.27
N PHE A 139 -0.07 -2.91 -2.64
CA PHE A 139 0.65 -1.78 -2.06
C PHE A 139 2.11 -1.80 -2.50
N TYR A 140 2.81 -0.69 -2.30
CA TYR A 140 4.24 -0.61 -2.51
C TYR A 140 4.94 0.21 -1.42
N ILE A 141 6.23 -0.07 -1.23
CA ILE A 141 7.13 0.68 -0.35
C ILE A 141 8.14 1.41 -1.23
N ALA A 142 8.28 2.72 -1.03
CA ALA A 142 9.21 3.56 -1.75
C ALA A 142 10.66 3.29 -1.30
N LEU A 143 11.55 3.00 -2.26
CA LEU A 143 12.98 2.76 -2.02
C LEU A 143 13.82 4.06 -2.02
N GLY A 144 13.23 5.18 -2.41
CA GLY A 144 13.83 6.51 -2.45
C GLY A 144 12.75 7.59 -2.39
N ASP A 145 13.14 8.85 -2.55
CA ASP A 145 12.19 9.97 -2.63
C ASP A 145 11.57 10.02 -4.03
N LEU A 146 10.24 9.88 -4.09
CA LEU A 146 9.47 9.77 -5.33
C LEU A 146 8.42 10.89 -5.43
N SER A 147 8.82 12.14 -5.17
CA SER A 147 7.88 13.27 -5.13
C SER A 147 7.11 13.50 -6.44
N PHE A 148 7.51 12.88 -7.55
CA PHE A 148 6.74 12.88 -8.80
C PHE A 148 5.46 12.03 -8.74
N LEU A 149 5.32 11.15 -7.73
CA LEU A 149 4.10 10.39 -7.45
C LEU A 149 3.12 11.15 -6.53
N ASP A 150 3.59 12.22 -5.87
CA ASP A 150 2.76 13.01 -4.98
C ASP A 150 1.53 13.57 -5.71
N GLY A 151 0.38 13.54 -5.03
CA GLY A 151 -0.90 13.94 -5.61
C GLY A 151 -1.48 12.97 -6.65
N ASN A 152 -0.83 11.84 -6.92
CA ASN A 152 -1.30 10.83 -7.88
C ASN A 152 -1.62 9.46 -7.27
N TYR A 153 -1.05 9.16 -6.10
CA TYR A 153 -1.23 7.92 -5.34
C TYR A 153 -1.41 8.24 -3.86
N ALA A 154 -2.20 7.40 -3.17
CA ALA A 154 -2.45 7.52 -1.74
C ALA A 154 -1.30 6.87 -0.94
N VAL A 155 -0.46 7.71 -0.33
CA VAL A 155 0.40 7.29 0.78
C VAL A 155 -0.48 7.16 2.01
N PHE A 156 -0.33 6.08 2.77
CA PHE A 156 -1.15 5.81 3.96
C PHE A 156 -0.31 5.36 5.17
N GLY A 157 1.01 5.46 5.07
CA GLY A 157 1.90 5.08 6.15
C GLY A 157 3.38 5.13 5.77
N TYR A 158 4.22 4.84 6.74
CA TYR A 158 5.68 4.85 6.59
C TYR A 158 6.31 3.68 7.32
N VAL A 159 7.35 3.10 6.72
CA VAL A 159 8.23 2.17 7.41
C VAL A 159 8.99 2.93 8.49
N THR A 160 8.83 2.49 9.75
CA THR A 160 9.50 3.08 10.91
C THR A 160 10.67 2.23 11.41
N ASP A 161 10.70 0.94 11.07
CA ASP A 161 11.82 0.03 11.33
C ASP A 161 11.92 -1.07 10.26
N GLY A 162 13.12 -1.59 10.02
CA GLY A 162 13.37 -2.66 9.03
C GLY A 162 13.53 -2.20 7.58
N MET A 163 13.95 -0.96 7.33
CA MET A 163 14.23 -0.49 5.96
C MET A 163 15.38 -1.25 5.27
N ASP A 164 16.32 -1.83 6.03
CA ASP A 164 17.36 -2.73 5.53
C ASP A 164 16.76 -4.05 5.00
N VAL A 165 15.71 -4.56 5.68
CA VAL A 165 14.93 -5.70 5.19
C VAL A 165 14.22 -5.32 3.89
N VAL A 166 13.59 -4.15 3.82
CA VAL A 166 12.97 -3.61 2.59
C VAL A 166 13.99 -3.51 1.45
N ASP A 167 15.19 -2.99 1.73
CA ASP A 167 16.28 -2.88 0.76
C ASP A 167 16.76 -4.26 0.28
N GLY A 168 16.60 -5.31 1.09
CA GLY A 168 16.93 -6.68 0.74
C GLY A 168 15.91 -7.41 -0.13
N ILE A 169 14.66 -6.91 -0.22
CA ILE A 169 13.56 -7.58 -0.93
C ILE A 169 13.89 -7.78 -2.41
N ARG A 170 13.69 -9.01 -2.89
CA ARG A 170 13.80 -9.44 -4.28
C ARG A 170 12.42 -9.81 -4.84
N GLN A 171 12.30 -9.78 -6.16
CA GLN A 171 11.09 -10.25 -6.82
C GLN A 171 10.83 -11.72 -6.45
N GLY A 172 9.62 -12.00 -5.95
CA GLY A 172 9.20 -13.33 -5.49
C GLY A 172 9.36 -13.56 -3.99
N ASP A 173 10.04 -12.67 -3.27
CA ASP A 173 10.11 -12.75 -1.80
C ASP A 173 8.72 -12.66 -1.19
N ARG A 174 8.51 -13.44 -0.11
CA ARG A 174 7.18 -13.70 0.43
C ARG A 174 6.97 -12.99 1.76
N ILE A 175 5.81 -12.38 1.91
CA ILE A 175 5.27 -11.94 3.20
C ILE A 175 4.87 -13.20 3.96
N THR A 176 5.75 -13.71 4.82
CA THR A 176 5.49 -14.89 5.66
C THR A 176 4.29 -14.64 6.56
N SER A 177 4.24 -13.47 7.18
CA SER A 177 3.07 -13.01 7.91
C SER A 177 2.95 -11.48 7.91
N ALA A 178 1.72 -10.98 8.00
CA ALA A 178 1.41 -9.59 8.29
C ALA A 178 0.49 -9.55 9.53
N ARG A 179 0.77 -8.65 10.48
CA ARG A 179 -0.03 -8.53 11.72
C ARG A 179 -0.20 -7.07 12.10
N VAL A 180 -1.39 -6.73 12.57
CA VAL A 180 -1.62 -5.48 13.30
C VAL A 180 -1.14 -5.70 14.72
N THR A 181 -0.14 -4.94 15.17
CA THR A 181 0.45 -5.08 16.51
C THR A 181 -0.05 -4.02 17.48
N ASP A 182 -0.60 -2.91 16.98
CA ASP A 182 -1.22 -1.85 17.76
C ASP A 182 -2.27 -1.08 16.94
N GLY A 183 -3.24 -0.44 17.61
CA GLY A 183 -4.24 0.43 17.01
C GLY A 183 -5.38 -0.28 16.27
N ILE A 184 -5.56 -1.59 16.45
CA ILE A 184 -6.66 -2.34 15.82
C ILE A 184 -8.04 -1.84 16.26
N ASP A 185 -8.16 -1.36 17.51
CA ASP A 185 -9.40 -0.85 18.08
C ASP A 185 -9.88 0.45 17.40
N HIS A 186 -8.99 1.11 16.63
CA HIS A 186 -9.35 2.29 15.82
C HIS A 186 -9.99 1.91 14.48
N LEU A 187 -9.89 0.64 14.05
CA LEU A 187 -10.45 0.19 12.79
C LEU A 187 -11.98 0.19 12.88
N LYS A 188 -12.62 1.03 12.07
CA LYS A 188 -14.07 1.02 11.86
C LYS A 188 -14.35 0.19 10.62
N VAL A 189 -14.78 -1.05 10.81
CA VAL A 189 -15.24 -1.91 9.71
C VAL A 189 -16.61 -1.38 9.23
N PRO A 190 -16.85 -1.26 7.91
CA PRO A 190 -18.17 -0.93 7.37
C PRO A 190 -19.26 -1.91 7.78
#